data_AF-A0A820YFZ4-F1
#
_entry.id   AF-A0A820YFZ4-F1
#
_cell.length_a   1.000
_cell.length_b   1.000
_cell.length_c   1.000
_cell.angle_alpha   90.00
_cell.angle_beta   90.00
_cell.angle_gamma   90.00
#
_symmetry.space_group_name_H-M   'P 1'
#
loop_
_entity.id
_entity.type
_entity.pdbx_description
1 polymer ?
#
loop_
_entity_poly.entity_id
_entity_poly.type
_entity_poly.pdbx_seq_one_letter_code
_entity_poly.pdbx_strand_id
1 'polypeptide(L)'
;MQEQENKSIDYCDVDNKAAKEITTIEINISVTKKYTVLEDFSNEIIYEIFEFLDASLIYEIFYNLNTHFRNLLMFSILPIKFNTSLISKSSSQRFYQQFIMPNIHRVSSIYLSNVFIIDLILSSFQNIIIFTQLKHLLLIILISNLLKIFLNI
;
A
#
# COMPACT_ATOMS: atom_id res chain seq x y z
N MET A 1 -57.75 -40.53 85.51
CA MET A 1 -56.40 -40.58 84.91
C MET A 1 -56.60 -40.62 83.41
N GLN A 2 -56.75 -39.48 82.72
CA GLN A 2 -55.76 -38.43 82.36
C GLN A 2 -54.76 -38.86 81.27
N GLU A 3 -54.52 -37.90 80.35
CA GLU A 3 -53.59 -37.81 79.20
C GLU A 3 -54.14 -38.40 77.87
N GLN A 4 -54.55 -37.65 76.81
CA GLN A 4 -54.07 -36.39 76.18
C GLN A 4 -52.56 -36.49 75.85
N GLU A 5 -51.97 -36.31 74.68
CA GLU A 5 -52.16 -35.61 73.39
C GLU A 5 -51.20 -36.32 72.37
N ASN A 6 -51.32 -36.25 71.04
CA ASN A 6 -50.93 -35.10 70.24
C ASN A 6 -51.25 -35.33 68.75
N LYS A 7 -51.92 -34.33 68.14
CA LYS A 7 -51.97 -34.10 66.70
C LYS A 7 -50.67 -33.40 66.29
N SER A 8 -50.09 -33.81 65.15
CA SER A 8 -49.27 -32.94 64.32
C SER A 8 -49.76 -33.08 62.89
N ILE A 9 -50.32 -32.00 62.37
CA ILE A 9 -50.45 -31.74 60.94
C ILE A 9 -49.21 -30.94 60.61
N ASP A 10 -48.41 -31.38 59.64
CA ASP A 10 -47.40 -30.51 59.03
C ASP A 10 -47.65 -30.37 57.54
N TYR A 11 -47.48 -29.13 57.11
CA TYR A 11 -47.91 -28.50 55.88
C TYR A 11 -46.95 -28.81 54.72
N CYS A 12 -47.53 -28.84 53.52
CA CYS A 12 -46.98 -28.44 52.22
C CYS A 12 -45.55 -28.85 51.84
N ASP A 13 -45.45 -29.64 50.76
CA ASP A 13 -44.55 -29.31 49.65
C ASP A 13 -45.29 -29.58 48.33
N VAL A 14 -46.01 -28.56 47.89
CA VAL A 14 -46.40 -28.39 46.49
C VAL A 14 -45.16 -27.88 45.79
N ASP A 15 -44.41 -28.72 45.08
CA ASP A 15 -43.39 -28.19 44.18
C ASP A 15 -43.17 -29.00 42.89
N ASN A 16 -43.47 -28.30 41.80
CA ASN A 16 -42.87 -28.41 40.48
C ASN A 16 -43.02 -29.73 39.70
N LYS A 17 -44.27 -30.03 39.31
CA LYS A 17 -44.56 -30.76 38.07
C LYS A 17 -44.48 -29.84 36.84
N ALA A 18 -43.39 -29.09 36.75
CA ALA A 18 -43.00 -28.35 35.55
C ALA A 18 -41.54 -28.73 35.29
N ALA A 19 -41.34 -29.93 34.77
CA ALA A 19 -40.09 -30.29 34.10
C ALA A 19 -39.95 -29.32 32.92
N LYS A 20 -39.25 -28.22 33.18
CA LYS A 20 -38.90 -27.20 32.20
C LYS A 20 -38.05 -27.92 31.16
N GLU A 21 -38.61 -28.22 29.99
CA GLU A 21 -37.85 -28.68 28.84
C GLU A 21 -36.73 -27.67 28.59
N ILE A 22 -35.53 -28.01 29.04
CA ILE A 22 -34.32 -27.28 28.68
C ILE A 22 -34.08 -27.62 27.21
N THR A 23 -34.61 -26.77 26.34
CA THR A 23 -34.34 -26.79 24.92
C THR A 23 -32.94 -26.24 24.74
N THR A 24 -31.96 -27.13 24.59
CA THR A 24 -30.58 -26.75 24.26
C THR A 24 -30.58 -26.21 22.83
N ILE A 25 -30.41 -24.89 22.70
CA ILE A 25 -30.24 -24.23 21.41
C ILE A 25 -28.76 -24.34 21.04
N GLU A 26 -28.44 -25.24 20.11
CA GLU A 26 -27.12 -25.27 19.49
C GLU A 26 -26.99 -24.10 18.51
N ILE A 27 -26.33 -23.02 18.96
CA ILE A 27 -26.00 -21.89 18.10
C ILE A 27 -24.75 -22.26 17.29
N ASN A 28 -24.95 -22.75 16.07
CA ASN A 28 -23.85 -22.94 15.11
C ASN A 28 -23.41 -21.58 14.54
N ILE A 29 -22.46 -20.94 15.22
CA ILE A 29 -21.79 -19.73 14.72
C ILE A 29 -20.74 -20.15 13.71
N SER A 30 -21.04 -19.99 12.41
CA SER A 30 -20.02 -20.10 11.38
C SER A 30 -19.16 -18.83 11.36
N VAL A 31 -17.91 -18.93 11.83
CA VAL A 31 -16.95 -17.82 11.76
C VAL A 31 -16.28 -17.84 10.39
N THR A 32 -16.79 -17.04 9.44
CA THR A 32 -16.10 -16.82 8.17
C THR A 32 -14.89 -15.93 8.39
N LYS A 33 -13.67 -16.47 8.23
CA LYS A 33 -12.44 -15.64 8.19
C LYS A 33 -12.53 -14.67 7.01
N LYS A 34 -12.53 -13.38 7.31
CA LYS A 34 -12.43 -12.32 6.30
C LYS A 34 -10.95 -12.05 6.05
N TYR A 35 -10.48 -12.36 4.85
CA TYR A 35 -9.15 -11.94 4.41
C TYR A 35 -9.25 -10.52 3.88
N THR A 36 -8.38 -9.63 4.36
CA THR A 36 -8.22 -8.28 3.80
C THR A 36 -7.29 -8.37 2.60
N VAL A 37 -7.66 -7.74 1.49
CA VAL A 37 -6.80 -7.59 0.32
C VAL A 37 -6.14 -6.21 0.33
N LEU A 38 -5.08 -6.02 -0.48
CA LEU A 38 -4.34 -4.77 -0.52
C LEU A 38 -5.23 -3.59 -0.94
N GLU A 39 -6.23 -3.86 -1.78
CA GLU A 39 -7.24 -2.90 -2.23
C GLU A 39 -8.20 -2.44 -1.13
N ASP A 40 -8.26 -3.14 0.02
CA ASP A 40 -9.09 -2.74 1.15
C ASP A 40 -8.42 -1.64 1.99
N PHE A 41 -7.13 -1.35 1.77
CA PHE A 41 -6.44 -0.28 2.47
C PHE A 41 -6.89 1.10 2.00
N SER A 42 -6.87 2.05 2.93
CA SER A 42 -7.13 3.45 2.58
C SER A 42 -5.98 4.01 1.74
N ASN A 43 -6.27 5.03 0.93
CA ASN A 43 -5.28 5.66 0.06
C ASN A 43 -4.09 6.22 0.88
N GLU A 44 -4.34 6.68 2.10
CA GLU A 44 -3.33 7.19 3.01
C GLU A 44 -2.26 6.12 3.32
N ILE A 45 -2.69 4.90 3.65
CA ILE A 45 -1.76 3.79 3.92
C ILE A 45 -0.98 3.41 2.66
N ILE A 46 -1.63 3.41 1.48
CA ILE A 46 -0.94 3.15 0.22
C ILE A 46 0.10 4.24 -0.09
N TYR A 47 -0.23 5.50 0.19
CA TYR A 47 0.71 6.62 0.04
C TYR A 47 1.89 6.52 1.01
N GLU A 48 1.66 6.14 2.27
CA GLU A 48 2.74 5.86 3.20
C GLU A 48 3.69 4.78 2.66
N ILE A 49 3.14 3.68 2.12
CA ILE A 49 3.96 2.63 1.48
C ILE A 49 4.77 3.22 0.32
N PHE A 50 4.15 4.05 -0.52
CA PHE A 50 4.84 4.68 -1.65
C PHE A 50 5.97 5.62 -1.22
N GLU A 51 5.90 6.26 -0.05
CA GLU A 51 7.00 7.11 0.44
C GLU A 51 8.28 6.32 0.76
N PHE A 52 8.17 5.03 1.10
CA PHE A 52 9.30 4.18 1.43
C PHE A 52 9.93 3.50 0.21
N LEU A 53 9.27 3.51 -0.95
CA LEU A 53 9.69 2.76 -2.13
C LEU A 53 10.23 3.68 -3.23
N ASP A 54 11.14 3.14 -4.04
CA ASP A 54 11.60 3.82 -5.24
C ASP A 54 10.47 3.88 -6.28
N ALA A 55 10.28 5.02 -6.93
CA ALA A 55 9.16 5.17 -7.85
C ALA A 55 9.21 4.23 -9.06
N SER A 56 10.39 3.73 -9.44
CA SER A 56 10.51 2.71 -10.47
C SER A 56 9.92 1.37 -10.03
N LEU A 57 10.17 0.97 -8.78
CA LEU A 57 9.60 -0.23 -8.18
C LEU A 57 8.10 -0.10 -8.01
N ILE A 58 7.64 1.08 -7.55
CA ILE A 58 6.22 1.37 -7.42
C ILE A 58 5.53 1.25 -8.78
N TYR A 59 6.08 1.87 -9.83
CA TYR A 59 5.53 1.77 -11.17
C TYR A 59 5.46 0.31 -11.64
N GLU A 60 6.54 -0.46 -11.46
CA GLU A 60 6.58 -1.86 -11.90
C GLU A 60 5.52 -2.73 -11.22
N ILE A 61 5.33 -2.56 -9.91
CA ILE A 61 4.39 -3.36 -9.12
C ILE A 61 2.94 -2.89 -9.36
N PHE A 62 2.68 -1.58 -9.29
CA PHE A 62 1.33 -1.06 -9.09
C PHE A 62 0.67 -0.49 -10.36
N TYR A 63 1.45 -0.07 -11.37
CA TYR A 63 0.90 0.64 -12.54
C TYR A 63 -0.06 -0.22 -13.38
N ASN A 64 0.18 -1.53 -13.42
CA ASN A 64 -0.63 -2.48 -14.18
C ASN A 64 -1.48 -3.40 -13.30
N LEU A 65 -1.47 -3.22 -11.98
CA LEU A 65 -2.19 -4.08 -11.05
C LEU A 65 -3.70 -3.92 -11.21
N ASN A 66 -4.20 -2.70 -11.11
CA ASN A 66 -5.58 -2.33 -11.41
C ASN A 66 -5.70 -0.82 -11.69
N THR A 67 -6.89 -0.37 -12.10
CA THR A 67 -7.15 1.05 -12.40
C THR A 67 -7.06 1.94 -11.17
N HIS A 68 -7.42 1.43 -9.98
CA HIS A 68 -7.35 2.18 -8.74
C HIS A 68 -5.90 2.56 -8.40
N PHE A 69 -4.97 1.61 -8.34
CA PHE A 69 -3.56 1.89 -8.07
C PHE A 69 -2.91 2.73 -9.16
N ARG A 70 -3.25 2.48 -10.44
CA ARG A 70 -2.77 3.34 -11.53
C ARG A 70 -3.19 4.80 -11.31
N ASN A 71 -4.43 5.04 -10.89
CA ASN A 71 -4.91 6.39 -10.61
C ASN A 71 -4.19 7.00 -9.40
N LEU A 72 -3.97 6.23 -8.32
CA LEU A 72 -3.17 6.70 -7.19
C LEU A 72 -1.76 7.11 -7.62
N LEU A 73 -1.12 6.38 -8.52
CA LEU A 73 0.20 6.76 -9.02
C LEU A 73 0.18 8.03 -9.87
N MET A 74 -0.75 8.10 -10.82
CA MET A 74 -0.77 9.16 -11.83
C MET A 74 -1.29 10.50 -11.29
N PHE A 75 -2.16 10.48 -10.28
CA PHE A 75 -2.83 11.69 -9.78
C PHE A 75 -2.44 12.05 -8.34
N SER A 76 -1.48 11.33 -7.75
CA SER A 76 -0.95 11.67 -6.43
C SER A 76 -0.18 12.99 -6.43
N ILE A 77 -0.17 13.66 -5.27
CA ILE A 77 0.67 14.84 -5.01
C ILE A 77 2.05 14.46 -4.45
N LEU A 78 2.31 13.17 -4.23
CA LEU A 78 3.56 12.71 -3.66
C LEU A 78 4.75 13.03 -4.59
N PRO A 79 5.86 13.50 -4.01
CA PRO A 79 7.07 13.79 -4.76
C PRO A 79 7.68 12.47 -5.30
N ILE A 80 8.07 12.48 -6.56
CA ILE A 80 8.66 11.33 -7.22
C ILE A 80 10.17 11.32 -6.96
N LYS A 81 10.68 10.17 -6.51
CA LYS A 81 12.09 9.88 -6.35
C LYS A 81 12.38 8.56 -7.05
N PHE A 82 13.37 8.53 -7.95
CA PHE A 82 13.69 7.28 -8.64
C PHE A 82 15.18 7.06 -8.87
N ASN A 83 15.54 5.78 -8.85
CA ASN A 83 16.86 5.26 -9.05
C ASN A 83 16.87 4.31 -10.25
N THR A 84 17.72 4.62 -11.20
CA THR A 84 17.87 3.89 -12.46
C THR A 84 18.74 2.64 -12.39
N SER A 85 19.43 2.40 -11.29
CA SER A 85 20.42 1.30 -11.14
C SER A 85 19.81 -0.07 -11.33
N LEU A 86 18.57 -0.26 -10.89
CA LEU A 86 17.89 -1.56 -10.89
C LEU A 86 16.99 -1.78 -12.13
N ILE A 87 16.84 -0.77 -12.99
CA ILE A 87 15.88 -0.80 -14.09
C ILE A 87 16.55 -1.33 -15.36
N SER A 88 15.94 -2.35 -15.98
CA SER A 88 16.36 -2.84 -17.30
C SER A 88 16.15 -1.77 -18.39
N LYS A 89 16.89 -1.87 -19.51
CA LYS A 89 16.75 -0.93 -20.63
C LYS A 89 15.32 -0.86 -21.21
N SER A 90 14.65 -2.00 -21.35
CA SER A 90 13.28 -2.05 -21.91
C SER A 90 12.22 -1.57 -20.92
N SER A 91 12.46 -1.76 -19.62
CA SER A 91 11.55 -1.28 -18.57
C SER A 91 11.72 0.23 -18.39
N SER A 92 12.93 0.75 -18.55
CA SER A 92 13.23 2.14 -18.30
C SER A 92 12.62 3.11 -19.31
N GLN A 93 12.62 2.75 -20.59
CA GLN A 93 11.97 3.58 -21.60
C GLN A 93 10.46 3.70 -21.33
N ARG A 94 9.81 2.58 -20.98
CA ARG A 94 8.38 2.57 -20.64
C ARG A 94 8.09 3.36 -19.36
N PHE A 95 8.86 3.12 -18.31
CA PHE A 95 8.78 3.89 -17.07
C PHE A 95 8.92 5.40 -17.32
N TYR A 96 9.91 5.79 -18.11
CA TYR A 96 10.14 7.20 -18.41
C TYR A 96 8.97 7.80 -19.19
N GLN A 97 8.56 7.18 -20.29
CA GLN A 97 7.53 7.72 -21.17
C GLN A 97 6.13 7.72 -20.53
N GLN A 98 5.78 6.67 -19.78
CA GLN A 98 4.42 6.48 -19.28
C GLN A 98 4.20 7.07 -17.89
N PHE A 99 5.26 7.19 -17.08
CA PHE A 99 5.13 7.62 -15.69
C PHE A 99 5.93 8.88 -15.37
N ILE A 100 7.21 8.95 -15.73
CA ILE A 100 8.04 10.13 -15.41
C ILE A 100 7.64 11.34 -16.24
N MET A 101 7.52 11.21 -17.56
CA MET A 101 7.24 12.35 -18.44
C MET A 101 5.91 13.06 -18.10
N PRO A 102 4.78 12.34 -17.88
CA PRO A 102 3.53 12.99 -17.49
C PRO A 102 3.60 13.64 -16.09
N ASN A 103 4.44 13.11 -15.20
CA ASN A 103 4.56 13.56 -13.81
C ASN A 103 5.86 14.32 -13.53
N ILE A 104 6.48 14.89 -14.57
CA ILE A 104 7.82 15.47 -14.49
C ILE A 104 7.91 16.61 -13.46
N HIS A 105 6.81 17.34 -13.28
CA HIS A 105 6.65 18.41 -12.30
C HIS A 105 6.71 17.94 -10.84
N ARG A 106 6.48 16.65 -10.57
CA ARG A 106 6.56 16.04 -9.22
C ARG A 106 7.93 15.46 -8.91
N VAL A 107 8.81 15.35 -9.90
CA VAL A 107 10.11 14.71 -9.74
C VAL A 107 11.00 15.58 -8.88
N SER A 108 11.38 15.04 -7.72
CA SER A 108 12.15 15.74 -6.68
C SER A 108 13.56 15.19 -6.52
N SER A 109 13.78 13.93 -6.87
CA SER A 109 15.09 13.29 -6.77
C SER A 109 15.31 12.29 -7.89
N ILE A 110 16.49 12.35 -8.51
CA ILE A 110 16.86 11.49 -9.62
C ILE A 110 18.25 10.92 -9.34
N TYR A 111 18.36 9.60 -9.37
CA TYR A 111 19.63 8.89 -9.33
C TYR A 111 19.87 8.17 -10.66
N LEU A 112 20.84 8.68 -11.41
CA LEU A 112 21.22 8.20 -12.73
C LEU A 112 22.52 7.39 -12.65
N SER A 113 22.44 6.08 -12.87
CA SER A 113 23.59 5.18 -12.95
C SER A 113 23.56 4.27 -14.19
N ASN A 114 22.40 4.19 -14.86
CA ASN A 114 22.25 3.43 -16.09
C ASN A 114 22.47 4.34 -17.31
N VAL A 115 23.54 4.08 -18.07
CA VAL A 115 23.95 4.86 -19.26
C VAL A 115 22.81 5.01 -20.29
N PHE A 116 21.98 3.98 -20.48
CA PHE A 116 20.88 4.05 -21.45
C PHE A 116 19.79 5.04 -21.03
N ILE A 117 19.55 5.16 -19.73
CA ILE A 117 18.55 6.08 -19.18
C ILE A 117 19.14 7.47 -19.13
N ILE A 118 20.44 7.58 -18.84
CA ILE A 118 21.18 8.83 -18.93
C ILE A 118 20.95 9.44 -20.32
N ASP A 119 21.18 8.73 -21.42
CA ASP A 119 20.98 9.29 -22.76
C ASP A 119 19.53 9.75 -23.00
N LEU A 120 18.53 8.94 -22.60
CA LEU A 120 17.11 9.25 -22.79
C LEU A 120 16.65 10.48 -21.98
N ILE A 121 17.05 10.54 -20.71
CA ILE A 121 16.65 11.65 -19.86
C ILE A 121 17.49 12.87 -20.20
N LEU A 122 18.80 12.73 -20.48
CA LEU A 122 19.68 13.83 -20.91
C LEU A 122 19.28 14.45 -22.25
N SER A 123 18.84 13.65 -23.22
CA SER A 123 18.25 14.19 -24.46
C SER A 123 16.98 14.98 -24.19
N SER A 124 16.23 14.61 -23.17
CA SER A 124 15.00 15.30 -22.73
C SER A 124 15.31 16.50 -21.80
N PHE A 125 16.47 16.50 -21.14
CA PHE A 125 16.97 17.55 -20.25
C PHE A 125 17.54 18.76 -20.99
N GLN A 126 17.42 18.85 -22.32
CA GLN A 126 17.73 20.10 -23.05
C GLN A 126 17.03 21.32 -22.41
N ASN A 127 15.98 21.10 -21.61
CA ASN A 127 15.45 22.06 -20.65
C ASN A 127 15.31 21.45 -19.23
N ILE A 128 16.40 21.39 -18.43
CA ILE A 128 16.33 21.05 -16.98
C ILE A 128 15.25 21.85 -16.24
N ILE A 129 14.93 23.05 -16.74
CA ILE A 129 13.87 23.94 -16.28
C ILE A 129 12.50 23.23 -16.15
N ILE A 130 12.24 22.16 -16.89
CA ILE A 130 10.98 21.40 -16.84
C ILE A 130 10.79 20.71 -15.46
N PHE A 131 11.87 20.41 -14.74
CA PHE A 131 11.81 19.78 -13.43
C PHE A 131 11.65 20.81 -12.31
N THR A 132 10.46 21.38 -12.20
CA THR A 132 10.16 22.49 -11.27
C THR A 132 10.34 22.15 -9.79
N GLN A 133 10.33 20.87 -9.41
CA GLN A 133 10.47 20.42 -8.01
C GLN A 133 11.78 19.66 -7.72
N LEU A 134 12.71 19.61 -8.67
CA LEU A 134 13.96 18.86 -8.51
C LEU A 134 14.84 19.47 -7.42
N LYS A 135 15.17 18.65 -6.41
CA LYS A 135 16.05 19.02 -5.29
C LYS A 135 17.38 18.27 -5.34
N HIS A 136 17.36 17.03 -5.81
CA HIS A 136 18.53 16.17 -5.83
C HIS A 136 18.72 15.50 -7.18
N LEU A 137 19.89 15.68 -7.79
CA LEU A 137 20.32 14.96 -8.98
C LEU A 137 21.67 14.33 -8.68
N LEU A 138 21.73 13.01 -8.66
CA LEU A 138 22.97 12.26 -8.51
C LEU A 138 23.23 11.50 -9.80
N LEU A 139 24.31 11.88 -10.48
CA LEU A 139 24.74 11.31 -11.74
C LEU A 139 26.00 10.49 -11.49
N ILE A 140 25.86 9.17 -11.48
CA ILE A 140 26.97 8.23 -11.44
C ILE A 140 27.26 7.80 -12.87
N ILE A 141 28.13 8.56 -13.52
CA ILE A 141 28.71 8.17 -14.80
C ILE A 141 29.90 7.24 -14.49
N LEU A 142 29.78 5.96 -14.88
CA LEU A 142 30.97 5.14 -15.09
C LEU A 142 31.72 5.74 -16.28
N ILE A 143 32.79 6.46 -15.93
CA ILE A 143 33.74 7.21 -16.78
C ILE A 143 33.90 6.54 -18.16
N SER A 144 33.67 7.27 -19.26
CA SER A 144 34.86 7.83 -19.93
C SER A 144 34.67 9.04 -20.84
N ASN A 145 33.49 9.35 -21.43
CA ASN A 145 33.44 10.39 -22.47
C ASN A 145 32.33 11.46 -22.37
N LEU A 146 31.33 11.30 -21.49
CA LEU A 146 30.16 12.20 -21.47
C LEU A 146 30.34 13.50 -20.65
N LEU A 147 31.26 13.52 -19.67
CA LEU A 147 31.53 14.73 -18.87
C LEU A 147 32.07 15.91 -19.70
N LYS A 148 32.69 15.63 -20.87
CA LYS A 148 33.15 16.69 -21.79
C LYS A 148 32.02 17.43 -22.50
N ILE A 149 30.83 16.83 -22.61
CA ILE A 149 29.70 17.44 -23.33
C ILE A 149 28.85 18.29 -22.37
N PHE A 150 28.71 17.89 -21.10
CA PHE A 150 27.85 18.58 -20.13
C PHE A 150 28.49 19.79 -19.43
N LEU A 151 29.82 19.94 -19.49
CA LEU A 151 30.54 21.06 -18.86
C LEU A 151 31.00 22.15 -19.85
N ASN A 152 30.60 22.11 -21.12
CA ASN A 152 30.78 23.24 -22.04
C ASN A 152 29.73 24.33 -21.81
N ILE A 153 29.76 24.88 -20.58
CA ILE A 153 29.53 26.30 -20.31
C ILE A 153 30.91 26.97 -20.38
#